data_AF-A0A974D7H4-F1
#
_entry.id   AF-A0A974D7H4-F1
#
_cell.length_a   1.000
_cell.length_b   1.000
_cell.length_c   1.000
_cell.angle_alpha   90.00
_cell.angle_beta   90.00
_cell.angle_gamma   90.00
#
_symmetry.space_group_name_H-M   'P 1'
#
loop_
_entity.id
_entity.type
_entity.pdbx_description
1 polymer ?
#
loop_
_entity_poly.entity_id
_entity_poly.type
_entity_poly.pdbx_seq_one_letter_code
_entity_poly.pdbx_strand_id
1 'polypeptide(L)'
;MSESVFHERQRLELCAVHALNNLLQKPEFSQQRAEEICRGLAPNSMINPHRSLLGTGNYDVNVIMAALQTMDYAAVWWDKRREFLHGCMSRGSCEILLVVGRDVEDARLWIRTEEQAAT
;
A
#
# COMPACT_ATOMS: atom_id res chain seq x y z
N MET A 1 -1.82 -30.38 -1.56
CA MET A 1 -0.49 -29.77 -1.38
C MET A 1 -0.74 -28.37 -0.86
N SER A 2 -0.23 -28.00 0.32
CA SER A 2 -0.34 -26.60 0.76
C SER A 2 0.60 -25.76 -0.09
N GLU A 3 0.06 -24.84 -0.88
CA GLU A 3 0.89 -23.82 -1.53
C GLU A 3 1.63 -23.05 -0.44
N SER A 4 2.95 -22.95 -0.57
CA SER A 4 3.76 -22.19 0.37
C SER A 4 3.42 -20.70 0.25
N VAL A 5 3.04 -20.06 1.35
CA VAL A 5 2.84 -18.61 1.42
C VAL A 5 4.12 -17.90 0.95
N PHE A 6 3.98 -16.99 0.00
CA PHE A 6 5.11 -16.19 -0.48
C PHE A 6 5.51 -15.20 0.62
N HIS A 7 6.80 -15.19 0.95
CA HIS A 7 7.37 -14.23 1.88
C HIS A 7 8.76 -13.77 1.44
N GLU A 8 8.85 -12.50 1.12
CA GLU A 8 10.07 -11.78 0.85
C GLU A 8 10.54 -11.06 2.12
N ARG A 9 11.71 -11.48 2.61
CA ARG A 9 12.35 -10.85 3.78
C ARG A 9 12.87 -9.48 3.42
N GLN A 10 12.59 -8.50 4.27
CA GLN A 10 13.08 -7.14 4.11
C GLN A 10 14.61 -7.11 4.04
N ARG A 11 15.13 -6.31 3.11
CA ARG A 11 16.54 -5.92 3.03
C ARG A 11 16.64 -4.41 2.86
N LEU A 12 17.70 -3.83 3.43
CA LEU A 12 17.96 -2.38 3.34
C LEU A 12 16.74 -1.55 3.80
N GLU A 13 16.55 -0.39 3.17
CA GLU A 13 15.41 0.52 3.38
C GLU A 13 14.26 0.25 2.39
N LEU A 14 14.17 -0.97 1.83
CA LEU A 14 13.20 -1.32 0.80
C LEU A 14 11.88 -1.88 1.39
N CYS A 15 11.50 -1.46 2.59
CA CYS A 15 10.32 -1.96 3.29
C CYS A 15 9.04 -1.86 2.44
N ALA A 16 8.83 -0.77 1.70
CA ALA A 16 7.69 -0.60 0.81
C ALA A 16 7.65 -1.64 -0.33
N VAL A 17 8.80 -1.93 -0.95
CA VAL A 17 8.90 -2.93 -2.02
C VAL A 17 8.53 -4.31 -1.49
N HIS A 18 9.14 -4.71 -0.38
CA HIS A 18 8.89 -6.02 0.22
C HIS A 18 7.46 -6.13 0.79
N ALA A 19 6.91 -5.05 1.33
CA ALA A 19 5.51 -5.02 1.77
C ALA A 19 4.55 -5.24 0.61
N LEU A 20 4.76 -4.57 -0.54
CA LEU A 20 3.97 -4.76 -1.75
C LEU A 20 4.07 -6.19 -2.30
N ASN A 21 5.27 -6.76 -2.36
CA ASN A 21 5.47 -8.13 -2.86
C ASN A 21 4.86 -9.17 -1.94
N ASN A 22 4.98 -8.97 -0.62
CA ASN A 22 4.32 -9.81 0.37
C ASN A 22 2.80 -9.69 0.28
N LEU A 23 2.25 -8.48 0.12
CA LEU A 23 0.81 -8.28 -0.07
C LEU A 23 0.30 -9.00 -1.32
N LEU A 24 1.01 -8.88 -2.44
CA LEU A 24 0.63 -9.46 -3.73
C LEU A 24 0.99 -10.94 -3.87
N GLN A 25 1.68 -11.50 -2.87
CA GLN A 25 2.15 -12.89 -2.84
C GLN A 25 3.06 -13.27 -4.03
N LYS A 26 3.83 -12.31 -4.56
CA LYS A 26 4.78 -12.51 -5.66
C LYS A 26 5.81 -11.38 -5.73
N PRO A 27 7.00 -11.57 -6.33
CA PRO A 27 8.03 -10.53 -6.49
C PRO A 27 7.69 -9.56 -7.64
N GLU A 28 6.62 -8.78 -7.49
CA GLU A 28 6.07 -7.88 -8.52
C GLU A 28 6.85 -6.56 -8.65
N PHE A 29 7.35 -6.03 -7.52
CA PHE A 29 8.05 -4.77 -7.42
C PHE A 29 9.54 -4.97 -7.13
N SER A 30 10.35 -4.07 -7.69
CA SER A 30 11.78 -3.95 -7.46
C SER A 30 12.10 -2.52 -7.03
N GLN A 31 13.32 -2.30 -6.52
CA GLN A 31 13.84 -0.95 -6.25
C GLN A 31 13.76 -0.06 -7.50
N GLN A 32 14.12 -0.61 -8.67
CA GLN A 32 14.03 0.12 -9.94
C GLN A 32 12.60 0.55 -10.26
N ARG A 33 11.62 -0.36 -10.13
CA ARG A 33 10.20 -0.03 -10.38
C ARG A 33 9.69 1.01 -9.39
N ALA A 34 10.10 0.95 -8.12
CA ALA A 34 9.76 1.97 -7.14
C ALA A 34 10.41 3.33 -7.48
N GLU A 35 11.63 3.35 -8.00
CA GLU A 35 12.28 4.59 -8.48
C GLU A 35 11.58 5.20 -9.69
N GLU A 36 11.11 4.38 -10.63
CA GLU A 36 10.33 4.84 -11.79
C GLU A 36 9.03 5.52 -11.32
N ILE A 37 8.35 4.93 -10.34
CA ILE A 37 7.17 5.54 -9.71
C ILE A 37 7.53 6.87 -9.03
N CYS A 38 8.61 6.91 -8.24
CA CYS A 38 9.07 8.15 -7.62
C CYS A 38 9.33 9.26 -8.65
N ARG A 39 9.99 8.94 -9.78
CA ARG A 39 10.24 9.91 -10.86
C ARG A 39 8.92 10.38 -11.48
N GLY A 40 7.95 9.50 -11.67
CA GLY A 40 6.61 9.86 -12.15
C GLY A 40 5.85 10.80 -11.21
N LEU A 41 6.00 10.62 -9.89
CA LEU A 41 5.37 11.48 -8.87
C LEU A 41 6.00 12.88 -8.78
N ALA A 42 7.29 13.01 -9.11
CA ALA A 42 8.01 14.28 -9.02
C ALA A 42 8.93 14.51 -10.25
N PRO A 43 8.36 14.67 -11.46
CA PRO A 43 9.11 14.63 -12.73
C PRO A 43 10.10 15.77 -12.91
N ASN A 44 9.84 16.91 -12.26
CA ASN A 44 10.67 18.12 -12.37
C ASN A 44 11.56 18.35 -11.14
N SER A 45 11.65 17.37 -10.24
CA SER A 45 12.41 17.54 -8.99
C SER A 45 13.83 16.97 -9.11
N MET A 46 14.83 17.81 -8.83
CA MET A 46 16.24 17.40 -8.74
C MET A 46 16.48 16.46 -7.55
N ILE A 47 15.74 16.67 -6.46
CA ILE A 47 15.74 15.83 -5.26
C ILE A 47 14.35 15.23 -5.12
N ASN A 48 14.24 13.91 -5.20
CA ASN A 48 12.94 13.27 -5.12
C ASN A 48 12.43 13.25 -3.67
N PRO A 49 11.25 13.84 -3.36
CA PRO A 49 10.74 13.91 -1.99
C PRO A 49 10.16 12.60 -1.47
N HIS A 50 9.95 11.61 -2.35
CA HIS A 50 9.24 10.37 -2.04
C HIS A 50 10.18 9.20 -1.68
N ARG A 51 11.47 9.48 -1.44
CA ARG A 51 12.50 8.48 -1.11
C ARG A 51 13.69 9.12 -0.39
N SER A 52 14.56 8.30 0.19
CA SER A 52 15.88 8.74 0.68
C SER A 52 16.68 9.45 -0.42
N LEU A 53 17.42 10.50 -0.03
CA LEU A 53 18.21 11.36 -0.95
C LEU A 53 19.13 10.55 -1.87
N LEU A 54 19.82 9.55 -1.30
CA LEU A 54 20.74 8.67 -2.02
C LEU A 54 20.06 7.54 -2.80
N GLY A 55 18.73 7.43 -2.76
CA GLY A 55 17.97 6.41 -3.51
C GLY A 55 18.03 5.01 -2.93
N THR A 56 18.39 4.88 -1.66
CA THR A 56 18.52 3.60 -0.93
C THR A 56 17.20 2.93 -0.57
N GLY A 57 16.07 3.64 -0.72
CA GLY A 57 14.73 3.20 -0.33
C GLY A 57 13.99 4.29 0.45
N ASN A 58 13.38 3.91 1.57
CA ASN A 58 12.55 4.77 2.43
C ASN A 58 11.45 5.49 1.65
N TYR A 59 10.70 4.69 0.88
CA TYR A 59 9.63 5.20 0.04
C TYR A 59 8.44 5.62 0.89
N ASP A 60 7.88 6.79 0.59
CA ASP A 60 6.68 7.25 1.28
C ASP A 60 5.41 6.53 0.80
N VAL A 61 4.29 6.84 1.44
CA VAL A 61 2.99 6.22 1.14
C VAL A 61 2.50 6.51 -0.28
N ASN A 62 2.87 7.64 -0.89
CA ASN A 62 2.43 7.98 -2.24
C ASN A 62 3.02 7.01 -3.26
N VAL A 63 4.26 6.54 -3.02
CA VAL A 63 4.88 5.49 -3.84
C VAL A 63 4.09 4.18 -3.74
N ILE A 64 3.67 3.79 -2.53
CA ILE A 64 2.85 2.59 -2.30
C ILE A 64 1.49 2.71 -3.00
N MET A 65 0.82 3.86 -2.86
CA MET A 65 -0.48 4.12 -3.49
C MET A 65 -0.38 4.10 -5.02
N ALA A 66 0.62 4.78 -5.59
CA ALA A 66 0.86 4.80 -7.03
C ALA A 66 1.23 3.41 -7.57
N ALA A 67 2.04 2.63 -6.83
CA ALA A 67 2.37 1.25 -7.18
C ALA A 67 1.12 0.38 -7.32
N LEU A 68 0.25 0.40 -6.31
CA LEU A 68 -1.01 -0.35 -6.31
C LEU A 68 -1.95 0.08 -7.45
N GLN A 69 -1.99 1.37 -7.76
CA GLN A 69 -2.77 1.89 -8.88
C GLN A 69 -2.32 1.32 -10.24
N THR A 70 -1.03 1.02 -10.43
CA THR A 70 -0.54 0.34 -11.66
C THR A 70 -1.04 -1.09 -11.81
N MET A 71 -1.57 -1.67 -10.74
CA MET A 71 -2.05 -3.06 -10.66
C MET A 71 -3.58 -3.14 -10.49
N ASP A 72 -4.28 -2.05 -10.76
CA ASP A 72 -5.73 -1.90 -10.61
C ASP A 72 -6.27 -2.09 -9.18
N TYR A 73 -5.43 -1.76 -8.19
CA TYR A 73 -5.82 -1.65 -6.78
C TYR A 73 -5.86 -0.18 -6.34
N ALA A 74 -6.62 0.06 -5.28
CA ALA A 74 -6.60 1.29 -4.51
C ALA A 74 -6.12 1.01 -3.07
N ALA A 75 -5.33 1.93 -2.53
CA ALA A 75 -4.97 1.97 -1.12
C ALA A 75 -5.78 3.06 -0.42
N VAL A 76 -6.50 2.68 0.63
CA VAL A 76 -7.45 3.52 1.33
C VAL A 76 -7.06 3.62 2.79
N TRP A 77 -7.00 4.84 3.32
CA TRP A 77 -6.74 5.03 4.73
C TRP A 77 -7.91 4.49 5.57
N TRP A 78 -7.61 3.52 6.42
CA TRP A 78 -8.58 3.01 7.36
C TRP A 78 -8.81 4.02 8.48
N ASP A 79 -10.07 4.43 8.66
CA ASP A 79 -10.46 5.28 9.76
C ASP A 79 -10.48 4.48 11.07
N LYS A 80 -9.48 4.72 11.93
CA LYS A 80 -9.33 4.04 13.24
C LYS A 80 -10.50 4.24 14.20
N ARG A 81 -11.41 5.18 13.93
CA ARG A 81 -12.64 5.39 14.71
C ARG A 81 -13.71 4.33 14.42
N ARG A 82 -13.54 3.53 13.36
CA ARG A 82 -14.45 2.43 13.00
C ARG A 82 -14.32 1.28 13.98
N GLU A 83 -15.46 0.78 14.44
CA GLU A 83 -15.56 -0.24 15.49
C GLU A 83 -14.78 -1.52 15.17
N PHE A 84 -14.79 -1.96 13.91
CA PHE A 84 -14.17 -3.22 13.46
C PHE A 84 -12.71 -3.39 13.93
N LEU A 85 -11.90 -2.33 13.84
CA LEU A 85 -10.50 -2.36 14.31
C LEU A 85 -10.27 -1.48 15.55
N HIS A 86 -11.30 -0.80 16.07
CA HIS A 86 -11.16 0.13 17.19
C HIS A 86 -10.50 -0.52 18.42
N GLY A 87 -10.90 -1.76 18.76
CA GLY A 87 -10.31 -2.51 19.88
C GLY A 87 -8.82 -2.85 19.68
N CYS A 88 -8.41 -3.13 18.44
CA CYS A 88 -7.02 -3.47 18.11
C CYS A 88 -6.15 -2.21 17.95
N MET A 89 -6.70 -1.13 17.41
CA MET A 89 -5.96 0.09 17.07
C MET A 89 -5.93 1.15 18.19
N SER A 90 -6.86 1.11 19.14
CA SER A 90 -6.94 2.08 20.25
C SER A 90 -5.70 2.11 21.15
N ARG A 91 -4.82 1.10 21.07
CA ARG A 91 -3.64 0.94 21.93
C ARG A 91 -2.33 1.46 21.31
N GLY A 92 -2.34 1.97 20.07
CA GLY A 92 -1.12 2.43 19.40
C GLY A 92 -1.33 3.49 18.32
N SER A 93 -0.26 4.17 17.96
CA SER A 93 -0.20 5.13 16.83
C SER A 93 0.07 4.38 15.52
N CYS A 94 -0.81 3.45 15.15
CA CYS A 94 -0.73 2.75 13.87
C CYS A 94 -1.74 3.34 12.89
N GLU A 95 -1.28 3.60 11.68
CA GLU A 95 -2.14 3.91 10.54
C GLU A 95 -2.20 2.67 9.66
N ILE A 96 -3.38 2.41 9.09
CA ILE A 96 -3.61 1.22 8.27
C ILE A 96 -4.07 1.68 6.89
N LEU A 97 -3.47 1.07 5.87
CA LEU A 97 -3.91 1.16 4.48
C LEU A 97 -4.66 -0.12 4.14
N LEU A 98 -5.95 0.00 3.88
CA LEU A 98 -6.77 -1.04 3.31
C LEU A 98 -6.52 -1.07 1.80
N VAL A 99 -6.17 -2.23 1.25
CA VAL A 99 -5.98 -2.42 -0.19
C VAL A 99 -7.18 -3.15 -0.77
N VAL A 100 -7.84 -2.55 -1.75
CA VAL A 100 -9.03 -3.06 -2.41
C VAL A 100 -8.87 -2.98 -3.92
N GLY A 101 -9.65 -3.76 -4.68
CA GLY A 101 -9.77 -3.56 -6.13
C GLY A 101 -10.23 -2.14 -6.42
N ARG A 102 -9.77 -1.56 -7.54
CA ARG A 102 -10.14 -0.19 -7.91
C ARG A 102 -11.66 -0.05 -8.07
N ASP A 103 -12.30 -1.02 -8.68
CA ASP A 103 -13.76 -1.12 -8.81
C ASP A 103 -14.48 -1.09 -7.45
N VAL A 104 -13.93 -1.77 -6.45
CA VAL A 104 -14.45 -1.79 -5.07
C VAL A 104 -14.32 -0.43 -4.39
N GLU A 105 -13.22 0.29 -4.62
CA GLU A 105 -13.05 1.68 -4.13
C GLU A 105 -13.99 2.64 -4.84
N ASP A 106 -14.07 2.59 -6.16
CA ASP A 106 -14.90 3.47 -6.98
C ASP A 106 -16.38 3.35 -6.61
N ALA A 107 -16.85 2.12 -6.37
CA ALA A 107 -18.21 1.85 -5.92
C ALA A 107 -18.39 2.02 -4.39
N ARG A 108 -17.33 2.34 -3.65
CA ARG A 108 -17.30 2.48 -2.18
C ARG A 108 -17.89 1.27 -1.47
N LEU A 109 -17.65 0.06 -2.00
CA LEU A 109 -18.27 -1.16 -1.48
C LEU A 109 -17.62 -1.65 -0.19
N TRP A 110 -16.32 -1.40 -0.02
CA TRP A 110 -15.56 -1.79 1.18
C TRP A 110 -16.04 -1.11 2.47
N ILE A 111 -16.84 -0.04 2.35
CA ILE A 111 -17.29 0.77 3.48
C ILE A 111 -18.70 0.43 3.96
N ARG A 112 -19.46 -0.35 3.17
CA ARG A 112 -20.87 -0.65 3.44
C ARG A 112 -21.00 -1.65 4.58
N THR A 113 -21.90 -1.37 5.52
CA THR A 113 -22.39 -2.38 6.46
C THR A 113 -23.51 -3.19 5.81
N GLU A 114 -23.75 -4.43 6.26
CA GLU A 114 -24.81 -5.30 5.71
C GLU A 114 -26.20 -4.63 5.71
N GLU A 115 -26.47 -3.73 6.65
CA GLU A 115 -27.71 -2.93 6.73
C GLU A 115 -27.90 -1.95 5.56
N GLN A 116 -26.81 -1.51 4.91
CA GLN A 116 -26.84 -0.55 3.79
C GLN A 116 -26.86 -1.22 2.41
N ALA A 117 -26.68 -2.55 2.35
CA ALA A 117 -26.73 -3.32 1.10
C ALA A 117 -28.13 -3.89 0.79
N ALA A 118 -29.06 -3.81 1.74
CA ALA A 118 -30.42 -4.36 1.66
C ALA A 118 -31.52 -3.32 1.35
N THR A 119 -31.14 -2.09 0.94
CA THR A 119 -32.06 -1.03 0.46
C THR A 119 -31.71 -0.69 -0.99
#